data_AF-A0A7X2STB8-F1
#
_entry.id   AF-A0A7X2STB8-F1
#
_cell.length_a   1.000
_cell.length_b   1.000
_cell.length_c   1.000
_cell.angle_alpha   90.00
_cell.angle_beta   90.00
_cell.angle_gamma   90.00
#
_symmetry.space_group_name_H-M   'P 1'
#
loop_
_entity.id
_entity.type
_entity.pdbx_description
1 polymer ?
#
loop_
_entity_poly.entity_id
_entity_poly.type
_entity_poly.pdbx_seq_one_letter_code
_entity_poly.pdbx_strand_id
1 'polypeptide(L)'
;MINYYLNNDVSMSKVAASHNLLCSQISIWLKLFMEGGSEALKPKKKGRPSKMSKMTKKDARKILKKESDEIAALKSELRQVKMERDILKKSLTLFGPSKPRRKQ
;
A
#
# COMPACT_ATOMS: atom_id res chain seq x y z
N MET A 1 17.69 -21.49 10.64
CA MET A 1 18.31 -22.80 10.32
C MET A 1 19.28 -22.71 9.15
N ILE A 2 18.88 -22.41 7.90
CA ILE A 2 19.83 -22.34 6.76
C ILE A 2 20.94 -21.31 6.99
N ASN A 3 20.60 -20.12 7.49
CA ASN A 3 21.59 -19.13 7.89
C ASN A 3 22.55 -19.66 8.99
N TYR A 4 22.05 -20.46 9.92
CA TYR A 4 22.89 -21.05 10.96
C TYR A 4 23.90 -22.06 10.36
N TYR A 5 23.44 -22.93 9.46
CA TYR A 5 24.31 -23.87 8.73
C TYR A 5 25.35 -23.15 7.86
N LEU A 6 25.03 -22.02 7.24
CA LEU A 6 25.98 -21.28 6.39
C LEU A 6 27.03 -20.50 7.20
N ASN A 7 26.68 -20.03 8.40
CA ASN A 7 27.59 -19.23 9.24
C ASN A 7 28.38 -20.08 10.25
N ASN A 8 28.07 -21.37 10.36
CA ASN A 8 28.75 -22.27 11.30
C ASN A 8 29.29 -23.46 10.52
N ASP A 9 30.52 -23.87 10.78
CA ASP A 9 31.11 -25.07 10.18
C ASP A 9 30.60 -26.33 10.89
N VAL A 10 29.33 -26.64 10.66
CA VAL A 10 28.60 -27.75 11.29
C VAL A 10 28.06 -28.68 10.23
N SER A 11 28.17 -29.99 10.48
CA SER A 11 27.63 -30.98 9.57
C SER A 11 26.10 -30.87 9.45
N MET A 12 25.58 -31.13 8.25
CA MET A 12 24.15 -31.07 7.97
C MET A 12 23.35 -32.00 8.90
N SER A 13 23.90 -33.17 9.24
CA SER A 13 23.30 -34.13 10.18
C SER A 13 23.17 -33.57 11.59
N LYS A 14 24.15 -32.78 12.06
CA LYS A 14 24.09 -32.13 13.37
C LYS A 14 22.99 -31.06 13.42
N VAL A 15 22.87 -30.26 12.36
CA VAL A 15 21.80 -29.25 12.23
C VAL A 15 20.42 -29.90 12.09
N ALA A 16 20.33 -31.03 11.39
CA ALA A 16 19.11 -31.82 11.26
C ALA A 16 18.64 -32.35 12.62
N ALA A 17 19.55 -32.97 13.37
CA ALA A 17 19.27 -33.47 14.71
C ALA A 17 18.84 -32.37 15.69
N SER A 18 19.52 -31.21 15.68
CA SER A 18 19.18 -30.10 16.58
C SER A 18 17.82 -29.47 16.30
N HIS A 19 17.35 -29.53 15.05
CA HIS A 19 16.07 -28.95 14.63
C HIS A 19 14.97 -30.00 14.42
N ASN A 20 15.22 -31.27 14.72
CA ASN A 20 14.31 -32.39 14.49
C ASN A 20 13.79 -32.44 13.03
N LEU A 21 14.71 -32.27 12.08
CA LEU A 21 14.44 -32.26 10.64
C LEU A 21 15.18 -33.41 9.96
N LEU A 22 14.78 -33.72 8.73
CA LEU A 22 15.54 -34.62 7.86
C LEU A 22 16.64 -33.85 7.13
N CYS A 23 17.81 -34.45 6.94
CA CYS A 23 18.89 -33.87 6.14
C CYS A 23 18.44 -33.51 4.72
N SER A 24 17.51 -34.29 4.14
CA SER A 24 16.92 -34.01 2.83
C SER A 24 16.17 -32.67 2.78
N GLN A 25 15.46 -32.30 3.86
CA GLN A 25 14.77 -31.01 3.95
C GLN A 25 15.76 -29.85 3.97
N ILE A 26 16.86 -30.01 4.72
CA ILE A 26 17.94 -29.01 4.77
C ILE A 26 18.56 -28.84 3.40
N SER A 27 18.87 -29.94 2.71
CA SER A 27 19.44 -29.91 1.35
C SER A 27 18.53 -29.20 0.35
N ILE A 28 17.22 -29.47 0.38
CA ILE A 28 16.23 -28.79 -0.47
C ILE A 28 16.21 -27.29 -0.18
N TRP A 29 16.13 -26.90 1.09
CA TRP A 29 16.09 -25.48 1.47
C TRP A 29 17.41 -24.76 1.19
N LEU A 30 18.56 -25.43 1.32
CA LEU A 30 19.85 -24.89 0.95
C LEU A 30 19.90 -24.61 -0.55
N LYS A 31 19.45 -25.56 -1.38
CA LYS A 31 19.37 -25.38 -2.83
C LYS A 31 18.46 -24.20 -3.21
N LEU A 32 17.25 -24.15 -2.65
CA LEU A 32 16.33 -23.03 -2.88
C LEU A 32 16.92 -21.68 -2.44
N PHE A 33 17.64 -21.67 -1.33
CA PHE A 33 18.31 -20.46 -0.83
C PHE A 33 19.47 -20.03 -1.73
N MET A 34 20.26 -20.96 -2.29
CA MET A 34 21.31 -20.61 -3.26
C MET A 34 20.73 -20.10 -4.59
N GLU A 35 19.56 -20.60 -5.00
CA GLU A 35 18.90 -20.18 -6.25
C GLU A 35 18.18 -18.83 -6.15
N GLY A 36 17.57 -18.50 -5.01
CA GLY A 36 16.73 -17.31 -4.88
C GLY A 36 16.73 -16.64 -3.51
N GLY A 37 17.76 -16.89 -2.71
CA GLY A 37 17.96 -16.28 -1.40
C GLY A 37 16.82 -16.55 -0.42
N SER A 38 16.58 -15.58 0.47
CA SER A 38 15.51 -15.66 1.47
C SER A 38 14.10 -15.65 0.86
N GLU A 39 13.90 -15.01 -0.29
CA GLU A 39 12.61 -14.96 -0.98
C GLU A 39 12.15 -16.34 -1.46
N ALA A 40 13.08 -17.20 -1.88
CA ALA A 40 12.76 -18.55 -2.33
C ALA A 40 12.23 -19.47 -1.22
N LEU A 41 12.54 -19.17 0.04
CA LEU A 41 12.05 -19.92 1.21
C LEU A 41 10.68 -19.42 1.71
N LYS A 42 10.16 -18.30 1.18
CA LYS A 42 8.84 -17.81 1.58
C LYS A 42 7.74 -18.78 1.13
N PRO A 43 6.69 -18.99 1.94
CA PRO A 43 5.55 -19.79 1.54
C PRO A 43 4.92 -19.25 0.25
N LYS A 44 5.01 -20.03 -0.83
CA LYS A 44 4.32 -19.71 -2.08
C LYS A 44 2.83 -20.02 -1.90
N LYS A 45 1.96 -19.15 -2.42
CA LYS A 45 0.51 -19.40 -2.41
C LYS A 45 0.23 -20.74 -3.09
N LYS A 46 -0.32 -21.69 -2.34
CA LYS A 46 -0.63 -23.04 -2.84
C LYS A 46 -1.74 -22.96 -3.90
N GLY A 47 -1.54 -23.63 -5.03
CA GLY A 47 -2.54 -23.75 -6.09
C GLY A 47 -2.32 -22.80 -7.28
N ARG A 48 -3.16 -22.95 -8.32
CA ARG A 48 -3.10 -22.14 -9.53
C ARG A 48 -3.52 -20.69 -9.22
N PRO A 49 -2.74 -19.66 -9.59
CA PRO A 49 -3.18 -18.29 -9.46
C PRO A 49 -4.47 -18.07 -10.27
N SER A 50 -5.42 -17.33 -9.71
CA SER A 50 -6.68 -17.05 -10.40
C SER A 50 -6.43 -16.17 -11.62
N LYS A 51 -7.04 -16.50 -12.76
CA LYS A 51 -6.89 -15.74 -14.01
C LYS A 51 -7.61 -14.37 -13.96
N MET A 52 -8.49 -14.16 -13.00
CA MET A 52 -9.19 -12.89 -12.78
C MET A 52 -8.85 -12.32 -11.41
N SER A 53 -8.65 -11.00 -11.36
CA SER A 53 -8.57 -10.25 -10.10
C SER A 53 -9.90 -10.39 -9.36
N LYS A 54 -9.88 -11.04 -8.20
CA LYS A 54 -11.04 -11.10 -7.31
C LYS A 54 -11.02 -9.85 -6.43
N MET A 55 -11.79 -8.84 -6.82
CA MET A 55 -12.08 -7.72 -5.93
C MET A 55 -12.92 -8.25 -4.77
N THR A 56 -12.45 -8.09 -3.53
CA THR A 56 -13.21 -8.56 -2.38
C THR A 56 -14.31 -7.56 -2.04
N LYS A 57 -15.37 -8.02 -1.34
CA LYS A 57 -16.40 -7.13 -0.79
C LYS A 57 -15.81 -6.03 0.11
N LYS A 58 -14.67 -6.31 0.76
CA LYS A 58 -13.96 -5.34 1.60
C LYS A 58 -13.30 -4.24 0.76
N ASP A 59 -12.72 -4.61 -0.37
CA ASP A 59 -12.11 -3.65 -1.30
C ASP A 59 -13.16 -2.72 -1.92
N ALA A 60 -14.30 -3.29 -2.35
CA ALA A 60 -15.44 -2.51 -2.85
C ALA A 60 -15.94 -1.49 -1.82
N ARG A 61 -16.10 -1.88 -0.55
CA ARG A 61 -16.50 -0.98 0.54
C ARG A 61 -15.49 0.14 0.78
N LYS A 62 -14.18 -0.16 0.65
CA LYS A 62 -13.12 0.83 0.83
C LYS A 62 -13.14 1.88 -0.28
N ILE A 63 -13.37 1.46 -1.52
CA ILE A 63 -13.51 2.38 -2.67
C ILE A 63 -14.73 3.28 -2.45
N LEU A 64 -15.89 2.69 -2.16
CA LEU A 64 -17.13 3.45 -1.93
C LEU A 64 -16.99 4.47 -0.79
N LYS A 65 -16.29 4.12 0.29
CA LYS A 65 -16.04 5.04 1.40
C LYS A 65 -15.18 6.24 0.97
N LYS A 66 -14.11 5.99 0.21
CA LYS A 66 -13.25 7.06 -0.32
C LYS A 66 -14.02 8.00 -1.24
N GLU A 67 -14.80 7.45 -2.17
CA GLU A 67 -15.64 8.24 -3.09
C GLU A 67 -16.66 9.08 -2.31
N SER A 68 -17.29 8.50 -1.29
CA SER A 68 -18.22 9.23 -0.43
C SER A 68 -17.56 10.39 0.31
N ASP A 69 -16.35 10.20 0.83
CA ASP A 69 -15.62 11.22 1.58
C ASP A 69 -15.17 12.36 0.65
N GLU A 70 -14.72 12.03 -0.57
CA GLU A 70 -14.36 13.00 -1.60
C GLU A 70 -15.58 13.83 -2.06
N ILE A 71 -16.73 13.18 -2.30
CA ILE A 71 -17.98 13.87 -2.64
C ILE A 71 -18.40 14.83 -1.52
N ALA A 72 -18.22 14.45 -0.26
CA ALA A 72 -18.54 15.31 0.88
C ALA A 72 -17.65 16.55 0.92
N ALA A 73 -16.34 16.39 0.72
CA ALA A 73 -15.36 17.47 0.67
C ALA A 73 -15.64 18.45 -0.48
N LEU A 74 -15.86 17.94 -1.70
CA LEU A 74 -16.21 18.75 -2.87
C LEU A 74 -17.50 19.54 -2.65
N LYS A 75 -18.51 18.93 -2.01
CA LYS A 75 -19.76 19.63 -1.68
C LYS A 75 -19.55 20.76 -0.68
N SER A 76 -18.65 20.61 0.31
CA SER A 76 -18.34 21.71 1.24
C SER A 76 -17.60 22.86 0.56
N GLU A 77 -16.59 22.55 -0.26
CA GLU A 77 -15.84 23.57 -1.00
C GLU A 77 -16.75 24.34 -1.95
N LEU A 78 -17.62 23.65 -2.69
CA LEU A 78 -18.57 24.28 -3.59
C LEU A 78 -19.55 25.21 -2.85
N ARG A 79 -19.96 24.86 -1.62
CA ARG A 79 -20.78 25.75 -0.77
C ARG A 79 -20.00 27.01 -0.37
N GLN A 80 -18.75 26.85 0.06
CA GLN A 80 -17.89 27.96 0.45
C GLN A 80 -17.64 28.92 -0.73
N VAL A 81 -17.22 28.38 -1.88
CA VAL A 81 -16.98 29.17 -3.10
C VAL A 81 -18.22 29.91 -3.55
N LYS A 82 -19.41 29.29 -3.46
CA LYS A 82 -20.67 29.98 -3.75
C LYS A 82 -20.92 31.16 -2.81
N MET A 83 -20.67 30.98 -1.52
CA MET A 83 -20.83 32.04 -0.52
C MET A 83 -19.85 33.19 -0.75
N GLU A 84 -18.56 32.89 -0.97
CA GLU A 84 -17.53 33.90 -1.27
C GLU A 84 -17.89 34.69 -2.53
N ARG A 85 -18.32 34.00 -3.59
CA ARG A 85 -18.79 34.64 -4.83
C ARG A 85 -19.99 35.55 -4.59
N ASP A 86 -20.94 35.15 -3.74
CA ASP A 86 -22.12 35.96 -3.44
C ASP A 86 -21.74 37.19 -2.58
N ILE A 87 -20.81 37.05 -1.64
CA ILE A 87 -20.24 38.17 -0.88
C ILE A 87 -19.53 39.16 -1.80
N LEU A 88 -18.70 38.67 -2.72
CA LEU A 88 -17.98 39.51 -3.69
C LEU A 88 -18.95 40.25 -4.61
N LYS A 89 -20.01 39.59 -5.09
CA LYS A 89 -21.07 40.25 -5.87
C LYS A 89 -21.74 41.36 -5.08
N LYS A 90 -22.12 41.11 -3.83
CA LYS A 90 -22.73 42.12 -2.95
C LYS A 90 -21.77 43.30 -2.68
N SER A 91 -20.50 43.01 -2.42
CA SER A 91 -19.47 44.04 -2.23
C SER A 91 -19.31 44.90 -3.48
N LEU A 92 -19.22 44.29 -4.66
CA LEU A 92 -19.14 45.01 -5.94
C LEU A 92 -20.35 45.89 -6.18
N THR A 93 -21.56 45.43 -5.83
CA THR A 93 -22.78 46.26 -5.97
C THR A 93 -22.82 47.44 -5.00
N LEU A 94 -22.26 47.29 -3.78
CA LEU A 94 -22.31 48.32 -2.75
C LEU A 94 -21.19 49.36 -2.89
N PHE A 95 -19.98 48.91 -3.22
CA PHE A 95 -18.77 49.75 -3.22
C PHE A 95 -18.23 50.03 -4.63
N GLY A 96 -18.76 49.36 -5.66
CA GLY A 96 -18.25 49.45 -7.03
C GLY A 96 -16.90 48.76 -7.22
N PRO A 97 -16.39 48.69 -8.47
CA PRO A 97 -15.08 48.11 -8.74
C PRO A 97 -13.96 48.94 -8.12
N SER A 98 -13.02 48.28 -7.45
CA SER A 98 -11.83 48.93 -6.87
C SER A 98 -11.01 49.60 -7.97
N LYS A 99 -10.74 50.91 -7.84
CA LYS A 99 -9.84 51.64 -8.73
C LYS A 99 -8.40 51.10 -8.55
N PRO A 100 -7.65 50.78 -9.61
CA PRO A 100 -6.27 50.34 -9.48
C PRO A 100 -5.43 51.46 -8.84
N ARG A 101 -4.72 51.16 -7.74
CA ARG A 101 -3.73 52.09 -7.17
C ARG A 101 -2.59 52.26 -8.17
N ARG A 102 -2.47 53.46 -8.75
CA ARG A 102 -1.26 53.87 -9.49
C ARG A 102 -0.12 53.95 -8.46
N LYS A 103 0.90 53.09 -8.61
CA LYS A 103 2.17 53.26 -7.90
C LYS A 103 2.90 54.42 -8.59
N GLN A 104 3.18 55.48 -7.83
CA GLN A 104 4.14 56.52 -8.21
C GLN A 104 5.55 56.04 -7.87
#